data_AF-A0A819YDQ1-F1
#
_entry.id   AF-A0A819YDQ1-F1
#
_cell.length_a   1.000
_cell.length_b   1.000
_cell.length_c   1.000
_cell.angle_alpha   90.00
_cell.angle_beta   90.00
_cell.angle_gamma   90.00
#
_symmetry.space_group_name_H-M   'P 1'
#
loop_
_entity.id
_entity.type
_entity.pdbx_description
1 polymer ?
#
loop_
_entity_poly.entity_id
_entity_poly.type
_entity_poly.pdbx_seq_one_letter_code
_entity_poly.pdbx_strand_id
1 'polypeptide(L)'
;SHHIRVAALTALCSVIEKLLSSNDLDDGQIKMRDNLLKILREHVHDETGFIRQHCLQLWTSLVIEKKVPVTQYLEVFELGLARLIDIDCVVRKDAVTLVMHMILNNPYFDFDSTRAELEKAQNDAETKLAKLRQEFEKLHKIMEEKKPQSDDEDSGAEDKNIDDNNEMNVDNNQKKEIEENKESYEDQSFQVMSNCFEIQEQAIQQEEIIAFYKDSLRFMDLIEQANRHVVNLFNSSTVADCKEAIHFFVNLHHYRLILPNIEQNLRSMFILIRSVDKSICEAITQAFVKIYFDVGPTVPLA
;
A
#
# COMPACT_ATOMS: atom_id res chain seq x y z
N SER A 1 -2.79 -31.82 -16.76
CA SER A 1 -3.83 -31.38 -17.71
C SER A 1 -4.13 -29.92 -17.49
N HIS A 2 -4.04 -29.07 -18.52
CA HIS A 2 -4.28 -27.63 -18.38
C HIS A 2 -5.74 -27.32 -17.99
N HIS A 3 -6.72 -28.07 -18.51
CA HIS A 3 -8.14 -27.90 -18.14
C HIS A 3 -8.42 -28.08 -16.64
N ILE A 4 -7.73 -29.02 -15.99
CA ILE A 4 -7.88 -29.24 -14.54
C ILE A 4 -7.30 -28.04 -13.77
N ARG A 5 -6.15 -27.52 -14.20
CA ARG A 5 -5.55 -26.31 -13.58
C ARG A 5 -6.47 -25.11 -13.71
N VAL A 6 -7.05 -24.88 -14.89
CA VAL A 6 -8.04 -23.82 -15.11
C VAL A 6 -9.24 -23.97 -14.18
N ALA A 7 -9.84 -25.16 -14.10
CA ALA A 7 -10.99 -25.39 -13.24
C ALA A 7 -10.66 -25.16 -11.76
N ALA A 8 -9.48 -25.61 -11.31
CA ALA A 8 -9.02 -25.40 -9.94
C ALA A 8 -8.80 -23.91 -9.63
N LEU A 9 -8.16 -23.16 -10.52
CA LEU A 9 -7.92 -21.72 -10.37
C LEU A 9 -9.24 -20.94 -10.35
N THR A 10 -10.19 -21.27 -11.22
CA THR A 10 -11.52 -20.65 -11.22
C THR A 10 -12.27 -20.92 -9.91
N ALA A 11 -12.25 -22.17 -9.43
CA ALA A 11 -12.90 -22.53 -8.17
C ALA A 11 -12.26 -21.80 -6.98
N LEU A 12 -10.94 -21.70 -6.96
CA LEU A 12 -10.19 -20.95 -5.96
C LEU A 12 -10.59 -19.47 -5.94
N CYS A 13 -10.64 -18.80 -7.10
CA CYS A 13 -11.07 -17.40 -7.17
C CYS A 13 -12.53 -17.21 -6.72
N SER A 14 -13.41 -18.13 -7.09
CA SER A 14 -14.80 -18.10 -6.62
C SER A 14 -14.90 -18.20 -5.08
N VAL A 15 -14.02 -18.97 -4.43
CA VAL A 15 -13.95 -19.03 -2.97
C VAL A 15 -13.48 -17.69 -2.39
N ILE A 16 -12.46 -17.07 -2.99
CA ILE A 16 -11.98 -15.75 -2.56
C ILE A 16 -13.11 -14.72 -2.64
N GLU A 17 -13.74 -14.58 -3.81
CA GLU A 17 -14.76 -13.56 -4.08
C GLU A 17 -15.98 -13.70 -3.17
N LYS A 18 -16.44 -14.93 -2.92
CA LYS A 18 -17.70 -15.18 -2.21
C LYS A 18 -17.54 -15.33 -0.71
N LEU A 19 -16.41 -15.82 -0.24
CA LEU A 19 -16.26 -16.28 1.15
C LEU A 19 -15.11 -15.60 1.91
N LEU A 20 -14.09 -15.09 1.21
CA LEU A 20 -12.86 -14.60 1.84
C LEU A 20 -12.58 -13.13 1.48
N SER A 21 -13.65 -12.36 1.37
CA SER A 21 -13.63 -10.97 0.89
C SER A 21 -14.32 -9.98 1.84
N SER A 22 -14.74 -10.43 3.02
CA SER A 22 -15.39 -9.59 4.02
C SER A 22 -14.37 -8.92 4.94
N ASN A 23 -14.79 -7.87 5.66
CA ASN A 23 -13.93 -7.14 6.59
C ASN A 23 -13.83 -7.81 7.97
N ASP A 24 -14.64 -8.83 8.23
CA ASP A 24 -14.80 -9.54 9.50
C ASP A 24 -14.22 -10.97 9.46
N LEU A 25 -13.23 -11.21 8.59
CA LEU A 25 -12.57 -12.51 8.49
C LEU A 25 -11.74 -12.80 9.74
N ASP A 26 -11.81 -14.05 10.22
CA ASP A 26 -10.90 -14.53 11.26
C ASP A 26 -9.48 -14.78 10.73
N ASP A 27 -8.51 -14.93 11.62
CA ASP A 27 -7.10 -15.16 11.27
C ASP A 27 -6.88 -16.39 10.37
N GLY A 28 -7.70 -17.43 10.55
CA GLY A 28 -7.66 -18.64 9.73
C GLY A 28 -8.15 -18.37 8.31
N GLN A 29 -9.23 -17.61 8.17
CA GLN A 29 -9.79 -17.19 6.88
C GLN A 29 -8.85 -16.23 6.14
N ILE A 30 -8.23 -15.28 6.84
CA ILE A 30 -7.20 -14.38 6.28
C ILE A 30 -6.02 -15.19 5.74
N LYS A 31 -5.50 -16.12 6.55
CA LYS A 31 -4.40 -16.99 6.13
C LYS A 31 -4.79 -17.86 4.93
N MET A 32 -6.02 -18.36 4.90
CA MET A 32 -6.53 -19.12 3.75
C MET A 32 -6.59 -18.25 2.50
N ARG A 33 -7.17 -17.05 2.59
CA ARG A 33 -7.24 -16.07 1.49
C ARG A 33 -5.86 -15.81 0.91
N ASP A 34 -4.89 -15.50 1.77
CA ASP A 34 -3.55 -15.13 1.34
C ASP A 34 -2.81 -16.31 0.71
N ASN A 35 -3.03 -17.54 1.20
CA ASN A 35 -2.52 -18.75 0.55
C ASN A 35 -3.15 -18.97 -0.84
N LEU A 36 -4.46 -18.76 -0.99
CA LEU A 36 -5.13 -18.90 -2.28
C LEU A 36 -4.65 -17.84 -3.28
N LEU A 37 -4.55 -16.58 -2.84
CA LEU A 37 -3.98 -15.49 -3.65
C LEU A 37 -2.54 -15.80 -4.06
N LYS A 38 -1.73 -16.36 -3.16
CA LYS A 38 -0.35 -16.80 -3.48
C LYS A 38 -0.34 -17.86 -4.59
N ILE A 39 -1.18 -18.90 -4.49
CA ILE A 39 -1.30 -19.92 -5.53
C ILE A 39 -1.65 -19.28 -6.88
N LEU A 40 -2.60 -18.33 -6.89
CA LEU A 40 -2.97 -17.63 -8.11
C LEU A 40 -1.81 -16.80 -8.68
N ARG A 41 -1.00 -16.14 -7.84
CA ARG A 41 0.21 -15.41 -8.26
C ARG A 41 1.24 -16.33 -8.91
N GLU A 42 1.50 -17.48 -8.32
CA GLU A 42 2.46 -18.45 -8.84
C GLU A 42 2.10 -18.92 -10.26
N HIS A 43 0.80 -19.10 -10.54
CA HIS A 43 0.32 -19.57 -11.85
C HIS A 43 0.38 -18.51 -12.98
N VAL A 44 0.67 -17.24 -12.67
CA VAL A 44 1.00 -16.23 -13.71
C VAL A 44 2.29 -16.58 -14.47
N HIS A 45 3.11 -17.48 -13.90
CA HIS A 45 4.36 -17.99 -14.48
C HIS A 45 4.26 -19.41 -15.04
N ASP A 46 3.05 -19.98 -15.19
CA ASP A 46 2.85 -21.32 -15.75
C ASP A 46 3.47 -21.45 -17.16
N GLU A 47 4.06 -22.60 -17.48
CA GLU A 47 4.66 -22.85 -18.80
C GLU A 47 3.64 -22.72 -19.95
N THR A 48 2.35 -22.95 -19.66
CA THR A 48 1.28 -22.90 -20.65
C THR A 48 0.69 -21.49 -20.73
N GLY A 49 0.84 -20.83 -21.88
CA GLY A 49 0.26 -19.52 -22.18
C GLY A 49 -1.21 -19.36 -21.80
N PHE A 50 -2.03 -20.36 -22.11
CA PHE A 50 -3.46 -20.36 -21.77
C PHE A 50 -3.73 -20.31 -20.25
N ILE A 51 -2.89 -20.91 -19.43
CA ILE A 51 -3.03 -20.82 -17.96
C ILE A 51 -2.64 -19.42 -17.48
N ARG A 52 -1.53 -18.90 -17.97
CA ARG A 52 -1.08 -17.53 -17.64
C ARG A 52 -2.15 -16.50 -18.01
N GLN A 53 -2.71 -16.64 -19.21
CA GLN A 53 -3.83 -15.84 -19.69
C GLN A 53 -5.03 -15.91 -18.72
N HIS A 54 -5.47 -17.13 -18.37
CA HIS A 54 -6.60 -17.33 -17.46
C HIS A 54 -6.32 -16.72 -16.07
N CYS A 55 -5.10 -16.82 -15.56
CA CYS A 55 -4.72 -16.19 -14.29
C CYS A 55 -4.85 -14.67 -14.33
N LEU A 56 -4.44 -14.03 -15.43
CA LEU A 56 -4.58 -12.57 -15.61
C LEU A 56 -6.05 -12.15 -15.66
N GLN A 57 -6.91 -12.94 -16.29
CA GLN A 57 -8.37 -12.72 -16.31
C GLN A 57 -8.97 -12.81 -14.90
N LEU A 58 -8.56 -13.83 -14.13
CA LEU A 58 -8.99 -13.99 -12.74
C LEU A 58 -8.52 -12.84 -11.85
N TRP A 59 -7.26 -12.40 -11.98
CA TRP A 59 -6.77 -11.20 -11.29
C TRP A 59 -7.58 -9.97 -11.67
N THR A 60 -7.91 -9.81 -12.95
CA THR A 60 -8.73 -8.69 -13.43
C THR A 60 -10.10 -8.69 -12.74
N SER A 61 -10.76 -9.86 -12.63
CA SER A 61 -12.01 -10.02 -11.90
C SER A 61 -11.88 -9.57 -10.43
N LEU A 62 -10.86 -10.09 -9.73
CA LEU A 62 -10.63 -9.75 -8.32
C LEU A 62 -10.37 -8.25 -8.11
N VAL A 63 -9.71 -7.58 -9.05
CA VAL A 63 -9.42 -6.15 -8.99
C VAL A 63 -10.69 -5.33 -9.20
N ILE A 64 -11.48 -5.65 -10.22
CA ILE A 64 -12.76 -4.97 -10.50
C ILE A 64 -13.71 -5.10 -9.31
N GLU A 65 -13.79 -6.29 -8.72
CA GLU A 65 -14.66 -6.58 -7.58
C GLU A 65 -14.08 -6.07 -6.24
N LYS A 66 -12.93 -5.37 -6.26
CA LYS A 66 -12.22 -4.82 -5.09
C LYS A 66 -11.92 -5.88 -4.02
N LYS A 67 -11.51 -7.07 -4.44
CA LYS A 67 -11.21 -8.24 -3.58
C LYS A 67 -9.72 -8.45 -3.29
N VAL A 68 -8.84 -7.70 -3.95
CA VAL A 68 -7.40 -7.76 -3.71
C VAL A 68 -7.05 -6.92 -2.47
N PRO A 69 -6.41 -7.49 -1.44
CA PRO A 69 -5.92 -6.71 -0.30
C PRO A 69 -4.93 -5.63 -0.76
N VAL A 70 -5.04 -4.41 -0.20
CA VAL A 70 -4.18 -3.27 -0.56
C VAL A 70 -2.69 -3.60 -0.41
N THR A 71 -2.34 -4.40 0.61
CA THR A 71 -0.96 -4.87 0.87
C THR A 71 -0.37 -5.72 -0.26
N GLN A 72 -1.21 -6.29 -1.13
CA GLN A 72 -0.79 -7.13 -2.26
C GLN A 72 -0.99 -6.41 -3.62
N TYR A 73 -1.58 -5.21 -3.64
CA TYR A 73 -1.98 -4.53 -4.87
C TYR A 73 -0.77 -4.17 -5.75
N LEU A 74 0.32 -3.69 -5.15
CA LEU A 74 1.57 -3.42 -5.88
C LEU A 74 2.17 -4.68 -6.51
N GLU A 75 2.19 -5.80 -5.76
CA GLU A 75 2.72 -7.08 -6.27
C GLU A 75 1.91 -7.58 -7.48
N VAL A 76 0.57 -7.47 -7.41
CA VAL A 76 -0.32 -7.83 -8.53
C VAL A 76 -0.10 -6.93 -9.75
N PHE A 77 0.17 -5.63 -9.54
CA PHE A 77 0.43 -4.71 -10.63
C PHE A 77 1.75 -5.06 -11.33
N GLU A 78 2.79 -5.36 -10.57
CA GLU A 78 4.08 -5.81 -11.10
C GLU A 78 3.95 -7.12 -11.90
N LEU A 79 3.10 -8.05 -11.47
CA LEU A 79 2.78 -9.26 -12.25
C LEU A 79 2.15 -8.91 -13.61
N GLY A 80 1.19 -7.99 -13.63
CA GLY A 80 0.57 -7.51 -14.88
C GLY A 80 1.60 -6.87 -15.82
N LEU A 81 2.44 -5.97 -15.30
CA LEU A 81 3.52 -5.33 -16.06
C LEU A 81 4.50 -6.35 -16.64
N ALA A 82 4.92 -7.34 -15.85
CA ALA A 82 5.84 -8.38 -16.28
C ALA A 82 5.28 -9.30 -17.39
N ARG A 83 3.96 -9.26 -17.63
CA ARG A 83 3.27 -10.00 -18.70
C ARG A 83 2.96 -9.14 -19.94
N LEU A 84 3.25 -7.84 -19.93
CA LEU A 84 3.13 -6.99 -21.12
C LEU A 84 4.09 -7.37 -22.25
N ILE A 85 5.17 -8.09 -21.93
CA ILE A 85 6.18 -8.59 -22.88
C ILE A 85 6.14 -10.12 -23.04
N ASP A 86 5.01 -10.74 -22.71
CA ASP A 86 4.85 -12.19 -22.84
C ASP A 86 5.05 -12.66 -24.28
N ILE A 87 5.47 -13.92 -24.48
CA ILE A 87 5.58 -14.52 -25.81
C ILE A 87 4.21 -14.66 -26.48
N ASP A 88 3.19 -15.02 -25.69
CA ASP A 88 1.85 -15.26 -26.20
C ASP A 88 1.06 -13.94 -26.27
N CYS A 89 0.59 -13.57 -27.46
CA CYS A 89 -0.18 -12.34 -27.65
C CYS A 89 -1.47 -12.30 -26.82
N VAL A 90 -2.11 -13.45 -26.60
CA VAL A 90 -3.31 -13.55 -25.76
C VAL A 90 -3.01 -13.21 -24.30
N VAL A 91 -1.81 -13.53 -23.81
CA VAL A 91 -1.34 -13.18 -22.46
C VAL A 91 -1.04 -11.69 -22.40
N ARG A 92 -0.33 -11.13 -23.40
CA ARG A 92 -0.07 -9.68 -23.48
C ARG A 92 -1.37 -8.87 -23.47
N LYS A 93 -2.37 -9.31 -24.24
CA LYS A 93 -3.70 -8.68 -24.29
C LYS A 93 -4.35 -8.62 -22.90
N ASP A 94 -4.47 -9.77 -22.23
CA ASP A 94 -5.07 -9.81 -20.89
C ASP A 94 -4.19 -9.13 -19.81
N ALA A 95 -2.87 -9.00 -20.03
CA ALA A 95 -1.99 -8.22 -19.19
C ALA A 95 -2.25 -6.71 -19.30
N VAL A 96 -2.45 -6.19 -20.52
CA VAL A 96 -2.87 -4.79 -20.73
C VAL A 96 -4.22 -4.55 -20.06
N THR A 97 -5.16 -5.48 -20.20
CA THR A 97 -6.47 -5.38 -19.54
C THR A 97 -6.34 -5.37 -18.02
N LEU A 98 -5.51 -6.23 -17.42
CA LEU A 98 -5.26 -6.23 -15.98
C LEU A 98 -4.66 -4.89 -15.54
N VAL A 99 -3.59 -4.44 -16.20
CA VAL A 99 -2.93 -3.16 -15.93
C VAL A 99 -3.91 -2.00 -15.99
N MET A 100 -4.78 -1.96 -17.00
CA MET A 100 -5.85 -0.95 -17.09
C MET A 100 -6.74 -0.95 -15.84
N HIS A 101 -7.25 -2.11 -15.44
CA HIS A 101 -8.15 -2.21 -14.29
C HIS A 101 -7.44 -1.95 -12.96
N MET A 102 -6.14 -2.27 -12.84
CA MET A 102 -5.33 -1.90 -11.69
C MET A 102 -5.30 -0.39 -11.52
N ILE A 103 -5.08 0.35 -12.61
CA ILE A 103 -5.08 1.82 -12.62
C ILE A 103 -6.47 2.34 -12.27
N LEU A 104 -7.52 1.83 -12.91
CA LEU A 104 -8.90 2.30 -12.70
C LEU A 104 -9.43 2.05 -11.29
N ASN A 105 -8.96 0.99 -10.61
CA ASN A 105 -9.39 0.63 -9.27
C ASN A 105 -8.31 0.91 -8.21
N ASN A 106 -7.45 1.90 -8.45
CA ASN A 106 -6.35 2.18 -7.53
C ASN A 106 -6.87 2.52 -6.12
N PRO A 107 -6.28 1.96 -5.05
CA PRO A 107 -6.69 2.21 -3.67
C PRO A 107 -5.89 3.33 -2.97
N TYR A 108 -5.00 4.02 -3.69
CA TYR A 108 -3.93 4.81 -3.09
C TYR A 108 -4.17 6.32 -3.16
N PHE A 109 -4.80 6.80 -4.23
CA PHE A 109 -5.03 8.23 -4.43
C PHE A 109 -6.16 8.49 -5.43
N ASP A 110 -6.79 9.65 -5.29
CA ASP A 110 -7.70 10.17 -6.29
C ASP A 110 -6.92 10.59 -7.53
N PHE A 111 -7.51 10.43 -8.72
CA PHE A 111 -6.82 10.74 -9.98
C PHE A 111 -6.50 12.22 -10.18
N ASP A 112 -7.11 13.11 -9.40
CA ASP A 112 -6.79 14.52 -9.37
C ASP A 112 -5.52 14.82 -8.54
N SER A 113 -5.03 13.84 -7.77
CA SER A 113 -3.82 13.97 -6.95
C SER A 113 -2.58 14.01 -7.83
N THR A 114 -1.73 15.02 -7.59
CA THR A 114 -0.46 15.14 -8.28
C THR A 114 0.65 14.40 -7.53
N ARG A 115 1.69 13.97 -8.27
CA ARG A 115 2.91 13.41 -7.67
C ARG A 115 3.50 14.35 -6.61
N ALA A 116 3.56 15.64 -6.91
CA ALA A 116 4.15 16.64 -6.01
C ALA A 116 3.36 16.79 -4.69
N GLU A 117 2.02 16.66 -4.72
CA GLU A 117 1.20 16.66 -3.51
C GLU A 117 1.46 15.43 -2.65
N LEU A 118 1.59 14.25 -3.27
CA LEU A 118 1.89 13.01 -2.57
C LEU A 118 3.32 13.01 -1.97
N GLU A 119 4.31 13.50 -2.72
CA GLU A 119 5.69 13.70 -2.21
C GLU A 119 5.71 14.68 -1.04
N LYS A 120 4.96 15.79 -1.13
CA LYS A 120 4.85 16.74 -0.02
C LYS A 120 4.21 16.09 1.21
N ALA A 121 3.11 15.36 1.04
CA ALA A 121 2.42 14.67 2.12
C ALA A 121 3.33 13.62 2.80
N GLN A 122 4.12 12.89 2.02
CA GLN A 122 5.14 11.98 2.55
C GLN A 122 6.19 12.73 3.37
N ASN A 123 6.75 13.83 2.86
CA ASN A 123 7.78 14.61 3.55
C ASN A 123 7.25 15.23 4.85
N ASP A 124 6.02 15.73 4.85
CA ASP A 124 5.36 16.27 6.03
C ASP A 124 5.14 15.16 7.08
N ALA A 125 4.75 13.96 6.65
CA ALA A 125 4.59 12.78 7.50
C ALA A 125 5.92 12.32 8.12
N GLU A 126 7.01 12.28 7.34
CA GLU A 126 8.36 11.96 7.81
C GLU A 126 8.88 13.01 8.80
N THR A 127 8.61 14.28 8.54
CA THR A 127 8.95 15.39 9.46
C THR A 127 8.22 15.25 10.79
N LYS A 128 6.94 14.87 10.77
CA LYS A 128 6.15 14.62 11.99
C LYS A 128 6.70 13.43 12.78
N LEU A 129 7.04 12.33 12.11
CA LEU A 129 7.67 11.17 12.76
C LEU A 129 9.00 11.56 13.42
N ALA A 130 9.82 12.38 12.76
CA ALA A 130 11.08 12.85 13.33
C ALA A 130 10.87 13.66 14.62
N LYS A 131 9.83 14.52 14.67
CA LYS A 131 9.47 15.27 15.87
C LYS A 131 9.01 14.36 17.01
N LEU A 132 8.15 13.37 16.73
CA LEU A 132 7.69 12.39 17.72
C LEU A 132 8.86 11.61 18.33
N ARG A 133 9.81 11.16 17.49
CA ARG A 133 11.02 10.47 17.96
C ARG A 133 11.92 11.36 18.82
N GLN A 134 12.06 12.64 18.47
CA GLN A 134 12.80 13.60 19.30
C GLN A 134 12.12 13.86 20.64
N GLU A 135 10.79 13.89 20.68
CA GLU A 135 10.02 14.05 21.91
C GLU A 135 10.14 12.82 22.81
N PHE A 136 10.03 11.62 22.23
CA PHE A 136 10.26 10.36 22.92
C PHE A 136 11.66 10.31 23.55
N GLU A 137 12.71 10.67 22.80
CA GLU A 137 14.09 10.70 23.30
C GLU A 137 14.27 11.67 24.49
N LYS A 138 13.60 12.84 24.45
CA LYS A 138 13.65 13.81 25.55
C LYS A 138 12.98 13.24 26.81
N LEU A 139 11.82 12.59 26.66
CA LEU A 139 11.11 11.97 27.79
C LEU A 139 11.89 10.80 28.37
N HIS A 140 12.53 9.99 27.52
CA HIS A 140 13.37 8.89 27.96
C HIS A 140 14.56 9.37 28.80
N LYS A 141 15.23 10.46 28.40
CA LYS A 141 16.31 11.07 29.20
C LYS A 141 15.83 11.54 30.58
N ILE A 142 14.66 12.17 30.66
CA ILE A 142 14.06 12.57 31.94
C ILE A 142 13.81 11.36 32.84
N MET A 143 13.44 10.21 32.25
CA MET A 143 13.22 8.95 32.97
C MET A 143 14.54 8.33 33.48
N GLU A 144 15.62 8.44 32.71
CA GLU A 144 16.95 7.97 33.12
C GLU A 144 17.59 8.85 34.20
N GLU A 145 17.45 10.17 34.11
CA GLU A 145 17.98 11.13 35.09
C GLU A 145 17.28 11.05 36.46
N LYS A 146 16.06 10.52 36.53
CA LYS A 146 15.28 10.36 37.77
C LYS A 146 15.45 9.00 38.45
N LYS A 147 16.30 8.10 37.96
CA LYS A 147 16.59 6.86 38.69
C LYS A 147 17.31 7.19 40.01
N PRO A 148 16.77 6.78 41.18
CA PRO A 148 17.45 7.01 42.45
C PRO A 148 18.82 6.32 42.43
N GLN A 149 19.87 7.08 42.74
CA GLN A 149 21.15 6.50 43.12
C GLN A 149 20.90 5.65 44.37
N SER A 150 21.05 4.34 44.23
CA SER A 150 21.21 3.45 45.37
C SER A 150 22.57 3.77 45.98
N ASP A 151 22.58 4.68 46.96
CA ASP A 151 23.70 4.85 47.86
C ASP A 151 23.80 3.60 48.75
N ASP A 152 24.39 2.53 48.21
CA ASP A 152 24.92 1.43 49.01
C ASP A 152 26.24 1.92 49.66
N GLU A 153 26.12 2.76 50.69
CA GLU A 153 27.16 2.88 51.71
C GLU A 153 26.99 1.73 52.72
N ASP A 154 27.44 0.53 52.34
CA ASP A 154 27.78 -0.52 53.31
C ASP A 154 29.11 -0.13 53.98
N SER A 155 29.02 0.77 54.97
CA SER A 155 30.07 0.97 55.95
C SER A 155 29.73 0.13 57.19
N GLY A 156 30.51 -0.95 57.36
CA GLY A 156 30.42 -1.80 58.53
C GLY A 156 30.75 -1.04 59.83
N ALA A 157 29.92 -1.25 60.84
CA ALA A 157 30.25 -1.11 62.25
C ALA A 157 29.27 -2.00 63.04
N GLU A 158 29.72 -3.17 63.48
CA GLU A 158 30.13 -3.40 64.88
C GLU A 158 29.03 -3.08 65.90
N ASP A 159 28.41 -4.17 66.33
CA ASP A 159 27.67 -4.40 67.56
C ASP A 159 28.23 -3.63 68.78
N LYS A 160 27.44 -2.71 69.33
CA LYS A 160 27.38 -2.43 70.78
C LYS A 160 25.97 -2.04 71.22
N ASN A 161 25.38 -2.90 72.04
CA ASN A 161 24.29 -2.58 72.97
C ASN A 161 24.72 -1.52 74.00
N ILE A 162 23.82 -0.58 74.35
CA ILE A 162 23.24 -0.37 75.68
C ILE A 162 22.30 0.87 75.67
N ASP A 163 21.08 0.62 76.16
CA ASP A 163 20.08 1.49 76.80
C ASP A 163 20.52 2.93 77.16
N ASP A 164 19.68 3.92 76.85
CA ASP A 164 18.99 4.68 77.90
C ASP A 164 17.89 5.60 77.36
N ASN A 165 16.79 5.66 78.11
CA ASN A 165 15.60 6.47 77.88
C ASN A 165 15.92 7.95 77.59
N ASN A 166 15.39 8.47 76.48
CA ASN A 166 14.97 9.86 76.42
C ASN A 166 13.88 10.08 75.38
N GLU A 167 12.75 10.62 75.83
CA GLU A 167 11.69 11.16 75.00
C GLU A 167 12.28 12.17 74.00
N MET A 168 12.11 11.94 72.70
CA MET A 168 12.01 13.01 71.71
C MET A 168 11.00 12.64 70.64
N ASN A 169 10.00 13.51 70.51
CA ASN A 169 9.06 13.61 69.40
C ASN A 169 9.77 13.33 68.06
N VAL A 170 9.43 12.22 67.41
CA VAL A 170 9.58 12.12 65.95
C VAL A 170 8.43 12.93 65.37
N ASP A 171 8.78 14.09 64.83
CA ASP A 171 7.88 15.06 64.23
C ASP A 171 7.01 14.38 63.16
N ASN A 172 5.71 14.22 63.45
CA ASN A 172 4.72 13.61 62.55
C ASN A 172 4.61 14.34 61.20
N ASN A 173 5.18 15.54 61.09
CA ASN A 173 5.27 16.30 59.84
C ASN A 173 6.32 15.74 58.86
N GLN A 174 7.45 15.20 59.33
CA GLN A 174 8.51 14.72 58.42
C GLN A 174 8.15 13.39 57.73
N LYS A 175 7.37 12.51 58.37
CA LYS A 175 6.88 11.28 57.72
C LYS A 175 5.83 11.56 56.63
N LYS A 176 4.94 12.53 56.87
CA LYS A 176 3.94 12.96 55.88
C LYS A 176 4.57 13.64 54.66
N GLU A 177 5.58 14.49 54.86
CA GLU A 177 6.32 15.11 53.75
C GLU A 177 7.10 14.09 52.89
N ILE A 178 7.55 12.98 53.48
CA ILE A 178 8.24 11.90 52.74
C ILE A 178 7.25 11.03 51.97
N GLU A 179 6.07 10.73 52.54
CA GLU A 179 5.01 9.97 51.85
C GLU A 179 4.34 10.80 50.75
N GLU A 180 4.03 12.08 50.97
CA GLU A 180 3.50 13.00 49.96
C GLU A 180 4.51 13.25 48.81
N ASN A 181 5.81 13.31 49.11
CA ASN A 181 6.83 13.37 48.06
C ASN A 181 6.91 12.05 47.28
N LYS A 182 6.86 10.89 47.94
CA LYS A 182 6.89 9.59 47.25
C LYS A 182 5.68 9.38 46.33
N GLU A 183 4.46 9.73 46.76
CA GLU A 183 3.27 9.72 45.90
C GLU A 183 3.41 10.68 44.71
N SER A 184 3.94 11.90 44.93
CA SER A 184 4.23 12.86 43.85
C SER A 184 5.25 12.36 42.83
N TYR A 185 6.28 11.62 43.28
CA TYR A 185 7.28 11.00 42.41
C TYR A 185 6.72 9.79 41.64
N GLU A 186 5.89 8.96 42.27
CA GLU A 186 5.24 7.81 41.63
C GLU A 186 4.19 8.26 40.58
N ASP A 187 3.38 9.29 40.89
CA ASP A 187 2.43 9.89 39.94
C ASP A 187 3.14 10.53 38.74
N GLN A 188 4.25 11.24 38.95
CA GLN A 188 5.05 11.78 37.85
C GLN A 188 5.70 10.69 36.99
N SER A 189 6.18 9.61 37.60
CA SER A 189 6.77 8.46 36.90
C SER A 189 5.74 7.74 36.04
N PHE A 190 4.53 7.52 36.57
CA PHE A 190 3.42 6.92 35.86
C PHE A 190 2.95 7.80 34.68
N GLN A 191 2.87 9.12 34.88
CA GLN A 191 2.51 10.06 33.81
C GLN A 191 3.53 10.08 32.67
N VAL A 192 4.83 10.04 32.98
CA VAL A 192 5.90 9.99 31.96
C VAL A 192 5.86 8.66 31.19
N MET A 193 5.59 7.54 31.87
CA MET A 193 5.42 6.24 31.23
C MET A 193 4.21 6.20 30.29
N SER A 194 3.06 6.77 30.71
CA SER A 194 1.87 6.90 29.86
C SER A 194 2.16 7.73 28.62
N ASN A 195 2.80 8.89 28.77
CA ASN A 195 3.15 9.76 27.64
C ASN A 195 4.14 9.09 26.67
N CYS A 196 5.11 8.30 27.17
CA CYS A 196 6.02 7.53 26.33
C CYS A 196 5.28 6.48 25.49
N PHE A 197 4.32 5.77 26.09
CA PHE A 197 3.51 4.78 25.39
C PHE A 197 2.66 5.45 24.28
N GLU A 198 2.00 6.56 24.58
CA GLU A 198 1.19 7.31 23.62
C GLU A 198 2.02 7.82 22.43
N ILE A 199 3.20 8.39 22.68
CA ILE A 199 4.09 8.87 21.61
C ILE A 199 4.59 7.69 20.75
N GLN A 200 4.88 6.55 21.37
CA GLN A 200 5.30 5.36 20.65
C GLN A 200 4.19 4.80 19.76
N GLU A 201 2.94 4.76 20.26
CA GLU A 201 1.78 4.38 19.45
C GLU A 201 1.56 5.34 18.28
N GLN A 202 1.63 6.65 18.53
CA GLN A 202 1.53 7.68 17.48
C GLN A 202 2.66 7.55 16.45
N ALA A 203 3.88 7.18 16.87
CA ALA A 203 4.99 6.96 15.96
C ALA A 203 4.74 5.76 15.04
N ILE A 204 4.19 4.65 15.55
CA ILE A 204 3.83 3.48 14.76
C ILE A 204 2.76 3.85 13.72
N GLN A 205 1.69 4.52 14.13
CA GLN A 205 0.64 4.99 13.21
C GLN A 205 1.22 5.92 12.12
N GLN A 206 2.16 6.78 12.51
CA GLN A 206 2.83 7.69 11.58
C GLN A 206 3.73 6.94 10.58
N GLU A 207 4.37 5.85 10.99
CA GLU A 207 5.14 4.97 10.10
C GLU A 207 4.24 4.28 9.07
N GLU A 208 3.04 3.83 9.45
CA GLU A 208 2.05 3.27 8.52
C GLU A 208 1.59 4.31 7.48
N ILE A 209 1.37 5.56 7.88
CA ILE A 209 1.04 6.66 6.97
C ILE A 209 2.18 6.91 5.96
N ILE A 210 3.43 6.88 6.42
CA ILE A 210 4.60 7.04 5.54
C ILE A 210 4.69 5.86 4.57
N ALA A 211 4.47 4.64 5.04
CA ALA A 211 4.44 3.46 4.18
C ALA A 211 3.35 3.57 3.11
N PHE A 212 2.15 4.04 3.48
CA PHE A 212 1.07 4.30 2.54
C PHE A 212 1.49 5.28 1.43
N TYR A 213 2.06 6.45 1.76
CA TYR A 213 2.49 7.40 0.73
C TYR A 213 3.63 6.86 -0.14
N LYS A 214 4.55 6.07 0.42
CA LYS A 214 5.59 5.39 -0.34
C LYS A 214 5.00 4.41 -1.34
N ASP A 215 3.99 3.64 -0.94
CA ASP A 215 3.28 2.72 -1.81
C ASP A 215 2.49 3.48 -2.89
N SER A 216 1.86 4.60 -2.56
CA SER A 216 1.19 5.49 -3.52
C SER A 216 2.15 6.01 -4.60
N LEU A 217 3.35 6.45 -4.20
CA LEU A 217 4.38 6.92 -5.13
C LEU A 217 4.92 5.79 -6.01
N ARG A 218 5.15 4.61 -5.41
CA ARG A 218 5.52 3.41 -6.17
C ARG A 218 4.43 3.04 -7.18
N PHE A 219 3.16 3.13 -6.81
CA PHE A 219 2.05 2.88 -7.72
C PHE A 219 2.07 3.85 -8.93
N MET A 220 2.38 5.14 -8.72
CA MET A 220 2.60 6.08 -9.82
C MET A 220 3.78 5.69 -10.72
N ASP A 221 4.88 5.22 -10.16
CA ASP A 221 6.01 4.72 -10.95
C ASP A 221 5.64 3.50 -11.80
N LEU A 222 4.76 2.63 -11.29
CA LEU A 222 4.22 1.48 -12.04
C LEU A 222 3.27 1.92 -13.16
N ILE A 223 2.45 2.96 -12.94
CA ILE A 223 1.63 3.58 -14.00
C ILE A 223 2.52 4.12 -15.13
N GLU A 224 3.59 4.83 -14.79
CA GLU A 224 4.51 5.36 -15.79
C GLU A 224 5.23 4.26 -16.57
N GLN A 225 5.58 3.15 -15.90
CA GLN A 225 6.10 1.95 -16.54
C GLN A 225 5.08 1.33 -17.50
N ALA A 226 3.84 1.13 -17.05
CA ALA A 226 2.73 0.63 -17.86
C ALA A 226 2.58 1.47 -19.13
N ASN A 227 2.53 2.79 -18.98
CA ASN A 227 2.40 3.73 -20.08
C ASN A 227 3.49 3.51 -21.14
N ARG A 228 4.77 3.41 -20.73
CA ARG A 228 5.88 3.15 -21.66
C ARG A 228 5.72 1.82 -22.41
N HIS A 229 5.34 0.76 -21.71
CA HIS A 229 5.14 -0.55 -22.32
C HIS A 229 3.97 -0.55 -23.31
N VAL A 230 2.83 0.05 -22.94
CA VAL A 230 1.64 0.06 -23.80
C VAL A 230 1.85 0.94 -25.04
N VAL A 231 2.56 2.07 -24.93
CA VAL A 231 2.94 2.86 -26.12
C VAL A 231 3.77 2.03 -27.11
N ASN A 232 4.67 1.18 -26.61
CA ASN A 232 5.48 0.33 -27.47
C ASN A 232 4.65 -0.70 -28.24
N LEU A 233 3.47 -1.10 -27.74
CA LEU A 233 2.58 -2.04 -28.41
C LEU A 233 1.98 -1.47 -29.70
N PHE A 234 1.97 -0.16 -29.91
CA PHE A 234 1.60 0.44 -31.19
C PHE A 234 2.50 -0.01 -32.35
N ASN A 235 3.75 -0.38 -32.04
CA ASN A 235 4.71 -0.86 -33.02
C ASN A 235 4.71 -2.40 -33.15
N SER A 236 3.80 -3.10 -32.45
CA SER A 236 3.71 -4.56 -32.53
C SER A 236 3.29 -5.01 -33.92
N SER A 237 3.85 -6.12 -34.38
CA SER A 237 3.38 -6.82 -35.59
C SER A 237 2.05 -7.55 -35.36
N THR A 238 1.62 -7.70 -34.11
CA THR A 238 0.38 -8.38 -33.76
C THR A 238 -0.77 -7.37 -33.66
N VAL A 239 -1.79 -7.54 -34.51
CA VAL A 239 -2.97 -6.67 -34.55
C VAL A 239 -3.70 -6.57 -33.20
N ALA A 240 -3.77 -7.68 -32.45
CA ALA A 240 -4.40 -7.72 -31.13
C ALA A 240 -3.72 -6.79 -30.12
N ASP A 241 -2.38 -6.74 -30.12
CA ASP A 241 -1.61 -5.87 -29.24
C ASP A 241 -1.91 -4.39 -29.53
N CYS A 242 -1.92 -4.02 -30.81
CA CYS A 242 -2.24 -2.65 -31.22
C CYS A 242 -3.65 -2.25 -30.81
N LYS A 243 -4.64 -3.14 -31.02
CA LYS A 243 -6.04 -2.88 -30.64
C LYS A 243 -6.22 -2.74 -29.13
N GLU A 244 -5.56 -3.58 -28.34
CA GLU A 244 -5.66 -3.49 -26.88
C GLU A 244 -4.96 -2.23 -26.36
N ALA A 245 -3.83 -1.83 -26.94
CA ALA A 245 -3.18 -0.56 -26.62
C ALA A 245 -4.07 0.65 -26.96
N ILE A 246 -4.76 0.62 -28.10
CA ILE A 246 -5.75 1.66 -28.46
C ILE A 246 -6.87 1.69 -27.42
N HIS A 247 -7.41 0.52 -27.06
CA HIS A 247 -8.46 0.40 -26.06
C HIS A 247 -8.04 0.95 -24.69
N PHE A 248 -6.79 0.67 -24.27
CA PHE A 248 -6.20 1.22 -23.06
C PHE A 248 -6.26 2.76 -23.03
N PHE A 249 -5.76 3.43 -24.08
CA PHE A 249 -5.76 4.90 -24.13
C PHE A 249 -7.16 5.52 -24.28
N VAL A 250 -8.08 4.85 -24.97
CA VAL A 250 -9.49 5.29 -25.01
C VAL A 250 -10.11 5.25 -23.62
N ASN A 251 -9.86 4.20 -22.83
CA ASN A 251 -10.36 4.11 -21.46
C ASN A 251 -9.71 5.16 -20.57
N LEU A 252 -8.39 5.35 -20.64
CA LEU A 252 -7.72 6.41 -19.87
C LEU A 252 -8.36 7.78 -20.14
N HIS A 253 -8.64 8.10 -21.40
CA HIS A 253 -9.35 9.33 -21.74
C HIS A 253 -10.78 9.37 -21.19
N HIS A 254 -11.53 8.27 -21.33
CA HIS A 254 -12.91 8.18 -20.85
C HIS A 254 -13.02 8.46 -19.33
N TYR A 255 -12.10 7.89 -18.55
CA TYR A 255 -12.02 8.10 -17.10
C TYR A 255 -11.25 9.37 -16.71
N ARG A 256 -10.88 10.22 -17.69
CA ARG A 256 -10.15 11.49 -17.49
C ARG A 256 -8.83 11.34 -16.75
N LEU A 257 -8.17 10.21 -16.94
CA LEU A 257 -6.90 9.93 -16.30
C LEU A 257 -5.77 10.72 -16.96
N ILE A 258 -5.08 11.53 -16.16
CA ILE A 258 -3.95 12.33 -16.62
C ILE A 258 -2.69 11.49 -16.45
N LEU A 259 -2.21 10.90 -17.55
CA LEU A 259 -0.89 10.30 -17.60
C LEU A 259 0.16 11.29 -18.12
N PRO A 260 1.42 11.16 -17.69
CA PRO A 260 2.51 11.91 -18.30
C PRO A 260 2.56 11.69 -19.81
N ASN A 261 2.75 12.78 -20.56
CA ASN A 261 2.87 12.77 -22.02
C ASN A 261 1.66 12.20 -22.77
N ILE A 262 0.44 12.25 -22.20
CA ILE A 262 -0.77 11.70 -22.84
C ILE A 262 -0.98 12.24 -24.26
N GLU A 263 -0.77 13.54 -24.50
CA GLU A 263 -0.86 14.14 -25.84
C GLU A 263 0.14 13.55 -26.85
N GLN A 264 1.36 13.26 -26.41
CA GLN A 264 2.36 12.60 -27.25
C GLN A 264 1.98 11.15 -27.54
N ASN A 265 1.37 10.48 -26.57
CA ASN A 265 0.90 9.10 -26.73
C ASN A 265 -0.28 9.03 -27.68
N LEU A 266 -1.23 9.97 -27.59
CA LEU A 266 -2.33 10.11 -28.54
C LEU A 266 -1.81 10.43 -29.95
N ARG A 267 -0.81 11.30 -30.09
CA ARG A 267 -0.16 11.54 -31.41
C ARG A 267 0.48 10.27 -31.97
N SER A 268 1.19 9.51 -31.14
CA SER A 268 1.77 8.22 -31.53
C SER A 268 0.68 7.22 -31.95
N MET A 269 -0.42 7.17 -31.21
CA MET A 269 -1.59 6.37 -31.54
C MET A 269 -2.20 6.79 -32.88
N PHE A 270 -2.30 8.09 -33.16
CA PHE A 270 -2.88 8.60 -34.41
C PHE A 270 -2.13 8.14 -35.66
N ILE A 271 -0.81 7.94 -35.59
CA ILE A 271 0.01 7.46 -36.72
C ILE A 271 -0.48 6.10 -37.24
N LEU A 272 -1.12 5.29 -36.39
CA LEU A 272 -1.70 4.00 -36.76
C LEU A 272 -2.84 4.09 -37.78
N ILE A 273 -3.39 5.28 -38.07
CA ILE A 273 -4.30 5.49 -39.20
C ILE A 273 -3.66 5.10 -40.55
N ARG A 274 -2.33 5.13 -40.62
CA ARG A 274 -1.54 4.73 -41.80
C ARG A 274 -1.23 3.23 -41.84
N SER A 275 -1.72 2.45 -40.88
CA SER A 275 -1.53 1.00 -40.86
C SER A 275 -2.07 0.36 -42.13
N VAL A 276 -1.35 -0.64 -42.63
CA VAL A 276 -1.81 -1.48 -43.74
C VAL A 276 -2.98 -2.39 -43.33
N ASP A 277 -3.10 -2.66 -42.03
CA ASP A 277 -4.20 -3.45 -41.48
C ASP A 277 -5.45 -2.58 -41.30
N LYS A 278 -6.48 -2.88 -42.09
CA LYS A 278 -7.76 -2.15 -42.06
C LYS A 278 -8.40 -2.17 -40.69
N SER A 279 -8.26 -3.26 -39.95
CA SER A 279 -8.89 -3.42 -38.65
C SER A 279 -8.23 -2.56 -37.56
N ILE A 280 -6.94 -2.24 -37.71
CA ILE A 280 -6.26 -1.24 -36.87
C ILE A 280 -6.74 0.17 -37.24
N CYS A 281 -6.82 0.48 -38.54
CA CYS A 281 -7.29 1.78 -39.04
C CYS A 281 -8.72 2.09 -38.59
N GLU A 282 -9.62 1.10 -38.63
CA GLU A 282 -10.98 1.19 -38.12
C GLU A 282 -11.01 1.44 -36.60
N ALA A 283 -10.21 0.69 -35.83
CA ALA A 283 -10.13 0.86 -34.37
C ALA A 283 -9.64 2.25 -33.98
N ILE A 284 -8.64 2.80 -34.68
CA ILE A 284 -8.14 4.16 -34.47
C ILE A 284 -9.19 5.19 -34.81
N THR A 285 -9.87 5.04 -35.93
CA THR A 285 -10.90 5.99 -36.34
C THR A 285 -12.01 6.06 -35.29
N GLN A 286 -12.48 4.91 -34.81
CA GLN A 286 -13.47 4.83 -33.72
C GLN A 286 -12.93 5.41 -32.41
N ALA A 287 -11.66 5.14 -32.07
CA ALA A 287 -11.02 5.68 -30.88
C ALA A 287 -10.98 7.22 -30.88
N PHE A 288 -10.53 7.84 -31.97
CA PHE A 288 -10.45 9.30 -32.07
C PHE A 288 -11.83 9.96 -32.16
N VAL A 289 -12.82 9.28 -32.77
CA VAL A 289 -14.22 9.71 -32.67
C VAL A 289 -14.66 9.74 -31.20
N LYS A 290 -14.39 8.68 -30.43
CA LYS A 290 -14.73 8.63 -29.01
C LYS A 290 -14.00 9.67 -28.16
N ILE A 291 -12.72 9.93 -28.46
CA ILE A 291 -11.89 10.84 -27.67
C ILE A 291 -12.28 12.30 -27.94
N TYR A 292 -12.46 12.70 -29.20
CA TYR A 292 -12.61 14.11 -29.58
C TYR A 292 -14.03 14.55 -29.95
N PHE A 293 -14.90 13.61 -30.34
CA PHE A 293 -16.22 13.93 -30.88
C PHE A 293 -17.37 13.36 -30.05
N ASP A 294 -17.13 12.29 -29.30
CA ASP A 294 -18.12 11.72 -28.39
C ASP A 294 -17.97 12.37 -27.01
N VAL A 295 -18.78 13.40 -26.77
CA VAL A 295 -18.96 13.98 -25.43
C VAL A 295 -19.86 13.03 -24.63
N GLY A 296 -19.37 11.83 -24.33
CA GLY A 296 -20.09 10.84 -23.54
C GLY A 296 -20.51 11.41 -22.18
N PRO A 297 -21.61 10.92 -21.57
CA PRO A 297 -22.17 11.51 -20.36
C PRO A 297 -21.12 11.52 -19.26
N THR A 298 -21.01 12.65 -18.56
CA THR A 298 -20.24 12.78 -17.33
C THR A 298 -20.74 11.74 -16.33
N VAL A 299 -20.09 10.57 -16.27
CA VAL A 299 -20.25 9.65 -15.16
C VAL A 299 -19.53 10.32 -13.99
N PRO A 300 -20.22 10.70 -12.90
CA PRO A 300 -19.54 11.18 -11.71
C PRO A 300 -18.65 10.04 -11.20
N LEU A 301 -17.39 10.34 -10.91
CA LEU A 301 -16.58 9.48 -10.06
C LEU A 301 -17.36 9.30 -8.76
N ALA A 302 -17.83 8.07 -8.52
CA ALA A 302 -18.55 7.68 -7.31
C ALA A 302 -17.58 6.99 -6.35
#